data_AF-A0A420B863-F1
#
_entry.id   AF-A0A420B863-F1
#
_cell.length_a   1.000
_cell.length_b   1.000
_cell.length_c   1.000
_cell.angle_alpha   90.00
_cell.angle_beta   90.00
_cell.angle_gamma   90.00
#
_symmetry.space_group_name_H-M   'P 1'
#
loop_
_entity.id
_entity.type
_entity.pdbx_description
1 polymer ?
#
loop_
_entity_poly.entity_id
_entity_poly.type
_entity_poly.pdbx_seq_one_letter_code
_entity_poly.pdbx_strand_id
1 'polypeptide(L)'
;MNSVDRNIYPWAFGTSFLILTVLIGFLIFKTYQLEDKDYQIGQLNLVQNAYGTAIMDDKIFPGGDALFQTELVPYLNTWFKKVTDKSPDAVQYGETRMELFLKTMRTKQSLDSIFNQIVQQQKLDPALIYLFHFDKLELYNAADNSWQVFYESASDDSSGTISGSLRKTSLNNRVFQLAVSDKEPIPYRFTYSLYVDYENRNWRIIRQMVPVFLLSLACIAVIVLLSFRTYKNWVNQRKLADLKTSFLNHMRHEFNTPLTTILVSAHSLIDRDTRLDNKEVVQLGRIVERQAKRLRDYFEQVMGSVALQEQQAKIIQAPIDLLTREILDELCLRYQREVEIAYIPLEKDLLIRLDEGYYFSILDNLISNAIKFNDHPRKTIRLSWEQKAEKYCLKVEDNGRGIDSSDKNTLFTAFYRGKSSVGKPGLGLGLYYVKSCLDRLGWTIRIENNLSGGTIFYIYMDNGSFNSKKQD
;
A
#
# COMPACT_ATOMS: atom_id res chain seq x y z
N MET A 1 0.96 11.98 -25.22
CA MET A 1 1.94 11.52 -24.21
C MET A 1 2.36 10.12 -24.58
N ASN A 2 3.66 9.97 -24.85
CA ASN A 2 4.28 8.81 -25.48
C ASN A 2 4.18 7.56 -24.59
N SER A 3 4.37 6.38 -25.19
CA SER A 3 4.48 5.08 -24.50
C SER A 3 5.47 5.08 -23.32
N VAL A 4 6.41 6.03 -23.30
CA VAL A 4 7.39 6.27 -22.24
C VAL A 4 6.72 6.62 -20.91
N ASP A 5 5.69 7.47 -20.88
CA ASP A 5 5.04 7.90 -19.63
C ASP A 5 4.27 6.76 -18.92
N ARG A 6 3.91 5.72 -19.67
CA ARG A 6 3.12 4.59 -19.17
C ARG A 6 3.93 3.66 -18.25
N ASN A 7 5.26 3.71 -18.33
CA ASN A 7 6.17 2.85 -17.56
C ASN A 7 6.96 3.58 -16.46
N ILE A 8 6.90 4.90 -16.35
CA ILE A 8 7.72 5.63 -15.36
C ILE A 8 7.28 5.30 -13.93
N TYR A 9 5.97 5.22 -13.67
CA TYR A 9 5.44 4.98 -12.32
C TYR A 9 5.81 3.60 -11.74
N PRO A 10 5.60 2.48 -12.46
CA PRO A 10 6.01 1.16 -11.97
C PRO A 10 7.52 1.06 -11.74
N TRP A 11 8.33 1.66 -12.62
CA TRP A 11 9.79 1.65 -12.51
C TRP A 11 10.29 2.52 -11.35
N ALA A 12 9.77 3.74 -11.20
CA ALA A 12 10.12 4.62 -10.08
C ALA A 12 9.71 4.03 -8.73
N PHE A 13 8.57 3.34 -8.66
CA PHE A 13 8.15 2.60 -7.47
C PHE A 13 9.10 1.42 -7.20
N GLY A 14 9.38 0.59 -8.21
CA GLY A 14 10.25 -0.57 -8.05
C GLY A 14 11.66 -0.19 -7.58
N THR A 15 12.24 0.88 -8.13
CA THR A 15 13.56 1.36 -7.72
C THR A 15 13.54 1.95 -6.31
N SER A 16 12.55 2.78 -5.97
CA SER A 16 12.43 3.36 -4.63
C SER A 16 12.19 2.29 -3.55
N PHE A 17 11.36 1.29 -3.86
CA PHE A 17 11.09 0.16 -2.97
C PHE A 17 12.35 -0.70 -2.74
N LEU A 18 13.11 -0.96 -3.80
CA LEU A 18 14.39 -1.68 -3.70
C LEU A 18 15.37 -0.93 -2.80
N ILE A 19 15.56 0.37 -3.03
CA ILE A 19 16.48 1.21 -2.24
C ILE A 19 16.07 1.21 -0.77
N LEU A 20 14.79 1.39 -0.48
CA LEU A 20 14.28 1.38 0.89
C LEU A 20 14.51 0.02 1.57
N THR A 21 14.24 -1.08 0.87
CA THR A 21 14.41 -2.43 1.42
C THR A 21 15.89 -2.69 1.76
N VAL A 22 16.80 -2.28 0.88
CA VAL A 22 18.25 -2.36 1.12
C VAL A 22 18.66 -1.50 2.31
N LEU A 23 18.16 -0.27 2.40
CA LEU A 23 18.48 0.65 3.50
C LEU A 23 17.98 0.15 4.86
N ILE A 24 16.74 -0.37 4.90
CA ILE A 24 16.16 -0.98 6.10
C ILE A 24 16.99 -2.19 6.53
N GLY A 25 17.34 -3.07 5.58
CA GLY A 25 18.19 -4.23 5.85
C GLY A 25 19.56 -3.84 6.41
N PHE A 26 20.18 -2.82 5.84
CA PHE A 26 21.45 -2.27 6.33
C PHE A 26 21.33 -1.69 7.74
N LEU A 27 20.26 -0.95 8.03
CA LEU A 27 20.03 -0.35 9.34
C LEU A 27 19.80 -1.41 10.42
N ILE A 28 18.97 -2.42 10.12
CA ILE A 28 18.77 -3.58 11.00
C ILE A 28 20.10 -4.27 11.29
N PHE A 29 20.92 -4.53 10.27
CA PHE A 29 22.21 -5.17 10.44
C PHE A 29 23.15 -4.33 11.32
N LYS A 30 23.17 -3.01 11.14
CA LYS A 30 23.97 -2.12 12.00
C LYS A 30 23.48 -2.07 13.43
N THR A 31 22.17 -2.05 13.64
CA THR A 31 21.57 -2.14 14.98
C THR A 31 21.93 -3.46 15.65
N TYR A 32 21.89 -4.58 14.92
CA TYR A 32 22.35 -5.87 15.44
C TYR A 32 23.80 -5.81 15.89
N GLN A 33 24.71 -5.27 15.06
CA GLN A 33 26.13 -5.16 15.42
C GLN A 33 26.38 -4.30 16.66
N LEU A 34 25.61 -3.23 16.84
CA LEU A 34 25.71 -2.34 18.00
C LEU A 34 25.19 -3.02 19.26
N GLU A 35 23.98 -3.58 19.22
CA GLU A 35 23.40 -4.32 20.35
C GLU A 35 24.29 -5.48 20.76
N ASP A 36 24.83 -6.25 19.80
CA ASP A 36 25.78 -7.34 20.04
C ASP A 36 27.01 -6.86 20.83
N LYS A 37 27.57 -5.70 20.47
CA LYS A 37 28.77 -5.14 21.10
C LYS A 37 28.50 -4.57 22.49
N ASP A 38 27.39 -3.84 22.66
CA ASP A 38 27.10 -3.10 23.88
C ASP A 38 26.39 -3.95 24.95
N TYR A 39 25.91 -5.15 24.57
CA TYR A 39 25.07 -6.00 25.41
C TYR A 39 25.62 -6.29 26.82
N GLN A 40 26.95 -6.35 27.01
CA GLN A 40 27.55 -6.84 28.26
C GLN A 40 28.71 -6.02 28.81
N ILE A 41 29.16 -4.93 28.17
CA ILE A 41 30.33 -4.16 28.64
C ILE A 41 30.16 -3.73 30.11
N GLY A 42 28.95 -3.31 30.51
CA GLY A 42 28.65 -2.96 31.90
C GLY A 42 28.63 -4.16 32.86
N GLN A 43 28.08 -5.30 32.43
CA GLN A 43 27.97 -6.51 33.26
C GLN A 43 29.34 -7.18 33.47
N LEU A 44 30.18 -7.23 32.43
CA LEU A 44 31.52 -7.81 32.51
C LEU A 44 32.41 -7.04 33.50
N ASN A 45 32.35 -5.70 33.48
CA ASN A 45 33.11 -4.87 34.44
C ASN A 45 32.69 -5.14 35.90
N LEU A 46 31.39 -5.35 36.16
CA LEU A 46 30.91 -5.70 37.51
C LEU A 46 31.41 -7.07 37.95
N VAL A 47 31.38 -8.06 37.05
CA VAL A 47 31.93 -9.40 37.33
C VAL A 47 33.43 -9.34 37.58
N GLN A 48 34.19 -8.59 36.76
CA GLN A 48 35.63 -8.43 36.91
C GLN A 48 36.00 -7.88 38.30
N ASN A 49 35.35 -6.79 38.71
CA ASN A 49 35.60 -6.15 39.99
C ASN A 49 35.23 -7.06 41.18
N ALA A 50 34.07 -7.71 41.11
CA ALA A 50 33.60 -8.60 42.16
C ALA A 50 34.46 -9.88 42.28
N TYR A 51 34.92 -10.43 41.15
CA TYR A 51 35.84 -11.56 41.14
C TYR A 51 37.18 -11.18 41.79
N GLY A 52 37.75 -10.03 41.42
CA GLY A 52 38.99 -9.53 42.02
C GLY A 52 38.91 -9.41 43.54
N THR A 53 37.77 -8.97 44.10
CA THR A 53 37.57 -8.93 45.56
C THR A 53 37.42 -10.31 46.20
N ALA A 54 36.89 -11.31 45.47
CA ALA A 54 36.66 -12.65 45.99
C ALA A 54 37.94 -13.49 46.09
N ILE A 55 38.99 -13.13 45.35
CA ILE A 55 40.28 -13.85 45.31
C ILE A 55 41.42 -13.01 45.91
N MET A 56 41.13 -12.04 46.78
CA MET A 56 42.11 -11.07 47.27
C MET A 56 43.36 -11.72 47.93
N ASP A 57 43.20 -12.91 48.52
CA ASP A 57 44.24 -13.66 49.24
C ASP A 57 44.82 -14.87 48.46
N ASP A 58 44.31 -15.17 47.24
CA ASP A 58 44.79 -16.30 46.43
C ASP A 58 44.89 -15.90 44.96
N LYS A 59 45.97 -16.31 44.29
CA LYS A 59 46.31 -15.80 42.97
C LYS A 59 45.41 -16.36 41.84
N ILE A 60 44.78 -17.53 42.03
CA ILE A 60 43.99 -18.21 40.99
C ILE A 60 42.51 -18.30 41.38
N PHE A 61 42.23 -19.00 42.48
CA PHE A 61 40.95 -19.09 43.19
C PHE A 61 41.26 -19.57 44.61
N PRO A 62 40.36 -19.48 45.61
CA PRO A 62 40.67 -19.89 46.98
C PRO A 62 41.19 -21.35 47.08
N GLY A 63 42.45 -21.52 47.47
CA GLY A 63 43.18 -22.81 47.50
C GLY A 63 43.92 -23.18 46.21
N GLY A 64 43.81 -22.38 45.15
CA GLY A 64 44.36 -22.65 43.82
C GLY A 64 45.88 -22.52 43.76
N ASP A 65 46.46 -21.49 44.38
CA ASP A 65 47.93 -21.35 44.46
C ASP A 65 48.54 -22.51 45.26
N ALA A 66 47.92 -22.92 46.38
CA ALA A 66 48.37 -24.07 47.16
C ALA A 66 48.36 -25.38 46.36
N LEU A 67 47.35 -25.60 45.52
CA LEU A 67 47.30 -26.75 44.61
C LEU A 67 48.39 -26.69 43.55
N PHE A 68 48.63 -25.52 42.97
CA PHE A 68 49.72 -25.31 42.01
C PHE A 68 51.08 -25.66 42.63
N GLN A 69 51.35 -25.15 43.83
CA GLN A 69 52.59 -25.39 44.57
C GLN A 69 52.77 -26.86 44.97
N THR A 70 51.69 -27.57 45.29
CA THR A 70 51.78 -28.97 45.76
C THR A 70 51.84 -29.97 44.60
N GLU A 71 51.04 -29.76 43.56
CA GLU A 71 50.76 -30.77 42.54
C GLU A 71 51.58 -30.58 41.25
N LEU A 72 52.03 -29.35 40.94
CA LEU A 72 52.70 -29.07 39.66
C LEU A 72 54.15 -28.60 39.84
N VAL A 73 54.40 -27.69 40.78
CA VAL A 73 55.73 -27.09 41.02
C VAL A 73 56.87 -28.11 41.19
N PRO A 74 56.70 -29.24 41.93
CA PRO A 74 57.76 -30.24 42.08
C PRO A 74 58.24 -30.84 40.74
N TYR A 75 57.38 -30.85 39.73
CA TYR A 75 57.66 -31.44 38.42
C TYR A 75 58.22 -30.45 37.40
N LEU A 76 58.07 -29.14 37.63
CA LEU A 76 58.52 -28.09 36.70
C LEU A 76 60.04 -28.12 36.50
N ASN A 77 60.82 -28.33 37.56
CA ASN A 77 62.27 -28.42 37.47
C ASN A 77 62.72 -29.65 36.65
N THR A 78 62.03 -30.79 36.81
CA THR A 78 62.30 -32.00 36.02
C THR A 78 62.02 -31.79 34.54
N TRP A 79 60.91 -31.13 34.21
CA TRP A 79 60.58 -30.79 32.83
C TRP A 79 61.61 -29.80 32.26
N PHE A 80 61.97 -28.76 33.01
CA PHE A 80 62.92 -27.74 32.56
C PHE A 80 64.30 -28.34 32.24
N LYS A 81 64.79 -29.28 33.06
CA LYS A 81 66.00 -30.07 32.75
C LYS A 81 65.84 -30.89 31.46
N LYS A 82 64.72 -31.60 31.30
CA LYS A 82 64.45 -32.40 30.08
C LYS A 82 64.43 -31.55 28.81
N VAL A 83 63.88 -30.34 28.88
CA VAL A 83 63.88 -29.38 27.76
C VAL A 83 65.29 -28.87 27.47
N THR A 84 66.05 -28.54 28.51
CA THR A 84 67.45 -28.09 28.40
C THR A 84 68.34 -29.18 27.77
N ASP A 85 68.13 -30.43 28.16
CA ASP A 85 68.85 -31.61 27.66
C ASP A 85 68.35 -32.09 26.28
N LYS A 86 67.36 -31.40 25.68
CA LYS A 86 66.71 -31.76 24.40
C LYS A 86 66.16 -33.19 24.37
N SER A 87 65.63 -33.64 25.51
CA SER A 87 65.05 -34.97 25.63
C SER A 87 63.78 -35.10 24.77
N PRO A 88 63.61 -36.19 24.00
CA PRO A 88 62.47 -36.36 23.10
C PRO A 88 61.12 -36.53 23.82
N ASP A 89 61.14 -36.85 25.12
CA ASP A 89 59.95 -37.05 25.96
C ASP A 89 59.52 -35.80 26.75
N ALA A 90 60.22 -34.67 26.60
CA ALA A 90 59.98 -33.48 27.42
C ALA A 90 58.55 -32.92 27.25
N VAL A 91 58.05 -32.87 26.00
CA VAL A 91 56.70 -32.37 25.70
C VAL A 91 55.63 -33.27 26.30
N GLN A 92 55.71 -34.58 26.04
CA GLN A 92 54.76 -35.57 26.56
C GLN A 92 54.74 -35.61 28.10
N TYR A 93 55.91 -35.43 28.74
CA TYR A 93 56.00 -35.32 30.19
C TYR A 93 55.25 -34.09 30.72
N GLY A 94 55.41 -32.93 30.05
CA GLY A 94 54.70 -31.70 30.40
C GLY A 94 53.18 -31.84 30.26
N GLU A 95 52.71 -32.39 29.14
CA GLU A 95 51.30 -32.64 28.87
C GLU A 95 50.67 -33.58 29.92
N THR A 96 51.33 -34.70 30.23
CA THR A 96 50.82 -35.67 31.22
C THR A 96 50.70 -35.06 32.61
N ARG A 97 51.67 -34.24 33.02
CA ARG A 97 51.65 -33.56 34.33
C ARG A 97 50.59 -32.47 34.37
N MET A 98 50.43 -31.72 33.28
CA MET A 98 49.41 -30.69 33.18
C MET A 98 48.00 -31.30 33.17
N GLU A 99 47.77 -32.40 32.44
CA GLU A 99 46.47 -33.08 32.42
C GLU A 99 46.05 -33.53 33.83
N LEU A 100 46.98 -34.11 34.59
CA LEU A 100 46.74 -34.50 35.99
C LEU A 100 46.43 -33.28 36.87
N PHE A 101 47.21 -32.20 36.72
CA PHE A 101 46.99 -30.96 37.46
C PHE A 101 45.62 -30.33 37.15
N LEU A 102 45.27 -30.17 35.87
CA LEU A 102 43.98 -29.64 35.45
C LEU A 102 42.81 -30.51 35.92
N LYS A 103 42.98 -31.85 35.93
CA LYS A 103 42.00 -32.76 36.53
C LYS A 103 41.79 -32.49 38.02
N THR A 104 42.88 -32.28 38.78
CA THR A 104 42.78 -31.93 40.20
C THR A 104 42.10 -30.56 40.39
N MET A 105 42.46 -29.57 39.58
CA MET A 105 41.84 -28.23 39.61
C MET A 105 40.33 -28.31 39.37
N ARG A 106 39.88 -29.08 38.37
CA ARG A 106 38.45 -29.30 38.09
C ARG A 106 37.68 -29.89 39.28
N THR A 107 38.31 -30.76 40.06
CA THR A 107 37.64 -31.44 41.20
C THR A 107 37.60 -30.61 42.48
N LYS A 108 38.60 -29.74 42.71
CA LYS A 108 38.77 -28.99 43.97
C LYS A 108 38.38 -27.52 43.87
N GLN A 109 38.02 -27.03 42.68
CA GLN A 109 37.63 -25.63 42.47
C GLN A 109 36.37 -25.24 43.25
N SER A 110 36.29 -23.96 43.65
CA SER A 110 35.13 -23.33 44.29
C SER A 110 34.51 -22.21 43.44
N LEU A 111 34.88 -22.15 42.15
CA LEU A 111 34.52 -21.09 41.20
C LEU A 111 33.00 -21.03 40.94
N ASP A 112 32.30 -22.18 40.93
CA ASP A 112 30.85 -22.19 40.71
C ASP A 112 30.12 -21.44 41.84
N SER A 113 30.55 -21.64 43.08
CA SER A 113 29.99 -20.95 44.24
C SER A 113 30.31 -19.45 44.21
N ILE A 114 31.55 -19.10 43.85
CA ILE A 114 31.99 -17.69 43.75
C ILE A 114 31.18 -16.97 42.67
N PHE A 115 31.03 -17.58 41.49
CA PHE A 115 30.29 -16.99 40.39
C PHE A 115 28.81 -16.78 40.76
N ASN A 116 28.16 -17.77 41.35
CA ASN A 116 26.78 -17.65 41.82
C ASN A 116 26.61 -16.54 42.88
N GLN A 117 27.58 -16.39 43.79
CA GLN A 117 27.58 -15.32 44.77
C GLN A 117 27.74 -13.94 44.12
N ILE A 118 28.63 -13.80 43.12
CA ILE A 118 28.80 -12.55 42.36
C ILE A 118 27.50 -12.18 41.64
N VAL A 119 26.86 -13.14 40.97
CA VAL A 119 25.58 -12.93 40.27
C VAL A 119 24.51 -12.42 41.23
N GLN A 120 24.40 -13.00 42.42
CA GLN A 120 23.43 -12.56 43.43
C GLN A 120 23.75 -11.18 44.02
N GLN A 121 25.00 -10.94 44.43
CA GLN A 121 25.41 -9.69 45.08
C GLN A 121 25.32 -8.48 44.13
N GLN A 122 25.70 -8.67 42.87
CA GLN A 122 25.66 -7.63 41.84
C GLN A 122 24.29 -7.54 41.14
N LYS A 123 23.30 -8.34 41.55
CA LYS A 123 21.95 -8.42 40.96
C LYS A 123 21.99 -8.64 39.44
N LEU A 124 22.89 -9.51 38.98
CA LEU A 124 23.02 -9.88 37.57
C LEU A 124 21.97 -10.92 37.18
N ASP A 125 21.78 -11.11 35.88
CA ASP A 125 20.83 -12.10 35.36
C ASP A 125 21.28 -13.54 35.72
N PRO A 126 20.44 -14.34 36.40
CA PRO A 126 20.79 -15.71 36.78
C PRO A 126 20.99 -16.67 35.60
N ALA A 127 20.59 -16.27 34.38
CA ALA A 127 20.84 -17.04 33.17
C ALA A 127 22.28 -16.90 32.63
N LEU A 128 23.12 -16.06 33.26
CA LEU A 128 24.54 -15.95 32.91
C LEU A 128 25.25 -17.28 33.20
N ILE A 129 26.08 -17.69 32.25
CA ILE A 129 26.98 -18.81 32.38
C ILE A 129 28.41 -18.32 32.19
N TYR A 130 29.36 -19.02 32.79
CA TYR A 130 30.76 -18.66 32.72
C TYR A 130 31.61 -19.82 32.18
N LEU A 131 32.83 -19.50 31.80
CA LEU A 131 33.92 -20.44 31.55
C LEU A 131 35.19 -19.86 32.17
N PHE A 132 35.79 -20.62 33.07
CA PHE A 132 37.13 -20.35 33.58
C PHE A 132 38.11 -21.28 32.87
N HIS A 133 38.99 -20.68 32.08
CA HIS A 133 39.88 -21.38 31.17
C HIS A 133 41.34 -21.09 31.53
N PHE A 134 42.15 -22.15 31.59
CA PHE A 134 43.60 -22.05 31.64
C PHE A 134 44.12 -21.78 30.23
N ASP A 135 44.87 -20.69 30.03
CA ASP A 135 45.39 -20.34 28.72
C ASP A 135 46.80 -20.91 28.51
N LYS A 136 47.73 -20.58 29.41
CA LYS A 136 49.13 -21.00 29.27
C LYS A 136 49.93 -20.92 30.56
N LEU A 137 50.95 -21.75 30.65
CA LEU A 137 51.96 -21.74 31.69
C LEU A 137 53.32 -21.57 31.04
N GLU A 138 54.06 -20.56 31.47
CA GLU A 138 55.41 -20.29 31.01
C GLU A 138 56.37 -20.32 32.19
N LEU A 139 57.59 -20.80 31.94
CA LEU A 139 58.70 -20.81 32.90
C LEU A 139 59.80 -19.90 32.38
N TYR A 140 60.41 -19.12 33.26
CA TYR A 140 61.48 -18.22 32.89
C TYR A 140 62.83 -18.97 32.84
N ASN A 141 63.48 -18.90 31.69
CA ASN A 141 64.83 -19.41 31.50
C ASN A 141 65.84 -18.27 31.71
N ALA A 142 66.59 -18.35 32.80
CA ALA A 142 67.62 -17.38 33.14
C ALA A 142 68.85 -17.43 32.20
N ALA A 143 69.14 -18.56 31.57
CA ALA A 143 70.28 -18.70 30.65
C ALA A 143 70.03 -17.97 29.32
N ASP A 144 68.79 -18.05 28.81
CA ASP A 144 68.40 -17.45 27.52
C ASP A 144 67.60 -16.14 27.68
N ASN A 145 67.44 -15.66 28.92
CA ASN A 145 66.64 -14.49 29.28
C ASN A 145 65.24 -14.47 28.60
N SER A 146 64.57 -15.63 28.54
CA SER A 146 63.33 -15.81 27.79
C SER A 146 62.32 -16.70 28.52
N TRP A 147 61.04 -16.52 28.20
CA TRP A 147 59.95 -17.36 28.70
C TRP A 147 59.76 -18.57 27.80
N GLN A 148 59.80 -19.77 28.38
CA GLN A 148 59.53 -21.02 27.70
C GLN A 148 58.12 -21.51 28.05
N VAL A 149 57.34 -21.86 27.03
CA VAL A 149 55.98 -22.38 27.21
C VAL A 149 56.07 -23.82 27.73
N PHE A 150 55.55 -24.04 28.94
CA PHE A 150 55.39 -25.37 29.53
C PHE A 150 54.19 -26.10 28.93
N TYR A 151 53.07 -25.39 28.81
CA TYR A 151 51.83 -25.88 28.25
C TYR A 151 50.95 -24.69 27.83
N GLU A 152 50.26 -24.81 26.72
CA GLU A 152 49.33 -23.81 26.18
C GLU A 152 48.07 -24.52 25.67
N SER A 153 46.91 -23.97 26.00
CA SER A 153 45.60 -24.41 25.52
C SER A 153 44.96 -23.26 24.77
N ALA A 154 44.46 -23.53 23.56
CA ALA A 154 43.66 -22.54 22.84
C ALA A 154 42.38 -22.25 23.62
N SER A 155 41.86 -21.01 23.56
CA SER A 155 40.66 -20.62 24.32
C SER A 155 39.39 -21.41 23.96
N ASP A 156 39.36 -22.00 22.76
CA ASP A 156 38.26 -22.85 22.28
C ASP A 156 38.51 -24.35 22.54
N ASP A 157 39.65 -24.70 23.13
CA ASP A 157 39.96 -26.09 23.50
C ASP A 157 39.41 -26.42 24.90
N SER A 158 38.59 -27.47 24.95
CA SER A 158 38.06 -28.02 26.19
C SER A 158 39.15 -28.50 27.17
N SER A 159 40.36 -28.80 26.67
CA SER A 159 41.46 -29.30 27.48
C SER A 159 41.91 -28.30 28.56
N GLY A 160 41.84 -26.99 28.31
CA GLY A 160 42.15 -25.93 29.27
C GLY A 160 41.00 -25.55 30.20
N THR A 161 39.81 -26.12 30.04
CA THR A 161 38.64 -25.78 30.87
C THR A 161 38.84 -26.26 32.31
N ILE A 162 38.72 -25.36 33.30
CA ILE A 162 38.78 -25.67 34.73
C ILE A 162 37.38 -25.73 35.34
N SER A 163 36.52 -24.76 35.01
CA SER A 163 35.12 -24.74 35.47
C SER A 163 34.21 -23.96 34.52
N GLY A 164 32.91 -24.18 34.61
CA GLY A 164 31.88 -23.50 33.83
C GLY A 164 31.37 -24.29 32.63
N SER A 165 30.31 -23.79 32.00
CA SER A 165 29.54 -24.47 30.95
C SER A 165 29.44 -23.67 29.64
N LEU A 166 30.04 -22.48 29.58
CA LEU A 166 30.04 -21.65 28.38
C LEU A 166 30.89 -22.29 27.27
N ARG A 167 30.25 -22.57 26.13
CA ARG A 167 30.86 -23.33 25.01
C ARG A 167 31.55 -22.47 23.96
N LYS A 168 31.21 -21.18 23.86
CA LYS A 168 31.73 -20.28 22.83
C LYS A 168 32.50 -19.15 23.48
N THR A 169 33.80 -19.10 23.24
CA THR A 169 34.65 -17.99 23.70
C THR A 169 34.82 -16.97 22.59
N SER A 170 34.94 -15.69 22.97
CA SER A 170 35.21 -14.59 22.06
C SER A 170 35.83 -13.43 22.83
N LEU A 171 36.40 -12.45 22.12
CA LEU A 171 36.86 -11.22 22.76
C LEU A 171 35.71 -10.43 23.41
N ASN A 172 34.48 -10.57 22.91
CA ASN A 172 33.32 -9.82 23.40
C ASN A 172 32.76 -10.35 24.72
N ASN A 173 33.01 -11.62 25.05
CA ASN A 173 32.53 -12.25 26.28
C ASN A 173 33.66 -12.58 27.28
N ARG A 174 34.88 -12.12 27.00
CA ARG A 174 36.01 -12.24 27.92
C ARG A 174 35.95 -11.14 28.97
N VAL A 175 35.83 -11.53 30.23
CA VAL A 175 35.81 -10.64 31.39
C VAL A 175 37.22 -10.11 31.67
N PHE A 176 38.18 -11.02 31.77
CA PHE A 176 39.59 -10.69 31.95
C PHE A 176 40.49 -11.82 31.45
N GLN A 177 41.77 -11.49 31.29
CA GLN A 177 42.87 -12.44 31.14
C GLN A 177 43.97 -12.00 32.12
N LEU A 178 44.25 -12.82 33.12
CA LEU A 178 45.19 -12.50 34.19
C LEU A 178 46.38 -13.46 34.15
N ALA A 179 47.56 -12.94 34.46
CA ALA A 179 48.79 -13.70 34.54
C ALA A 179 49.37 -13.60 35.96
N VAL A 180 49.43 -14.73 36.63
CA VAL A 180 50.00 -14.87 37.97
C VAL A 180 51.45 -15.28 37.83
N SER A 181 52.33 -14.66 38.62
CA SER A 181 53.74 -15.05 38.68
C SER A 181 54.26 -15.10 40.10
N ASP A 182 55.16 -16.05 40.35
CA ASP A 182 56.00 -16.09 41.55
C ASP A 182 57.45 -16.37 41.10
N LYS A 183 58.42 -16.13 41.99
CA LYS A 183 59.86 -16.26 41.73
C LYS A 183 60.45 -17.57 42.25
N GLU A 184 59.83 -18.18 43.25
CA GLU A 184 60.35 -19.41 43.88
C GLU A 184 59.40 -20.61 43.66
N PRO A 185 59.95 -21.83 43.43
CA PRO A 185 61.36 -22.17 43.24
C PRO A 185 61.89 -21.88 41.81
N ILE A 186 61.02 -21.65 40.83
CA ILE A 186 61.36 -21.24 39.45
C ILE A 186 60.39 -20.13 39.07
N PRO A 187 60.84 -19.01 38.45
CA PRO A 187 59.92 -17.98 38.04
C PRO A 187 58.95 -18.48 36.98
N TYR A 188 57.64 -18.39 37.25
CA TYR A 188 56.59 -18.89 36.36
C TYR A 188 55.56 -17.80 36.02
N ARG A 189 54.83 -18.00 34.93
CA ARG A 189 53.68 -17.18 34.53
C ARG A 189 52.51 -18.09 34.19
N PHE A 190 51.53 -18.15 35.07
CA PHE A 190 50.28 -18.89 34.91
C PHE A 190 49.18 -17.95 34.41
N THR A 191 48.72 -18.15 33.19
CA THR A 191 47.73 -17.28 32.52
C THR A 191 46.39 -17.99 32.43
N TYR A 192 45.33 -17.31 32.85
CA TYR A 192 43.96 -17.81 32.76
C TYR A 192 43.00 -16.70 32.35
N SER A 193 41.88 -17.11 31.75
CA SER A 193 40.82 -16.23 31.28
C SER A 193 39.48 -16.62 31.90
N LEU A 194 38.69 -15.60 32.23
CA LEU A 194 37.29 -15.77 32.61
C LEU A 194 36.42 -15.23 31.48
N TYR A 195 35.48 -16.04 31.01
CA TYR A 195 34.47 -15.67 30.04
C TYR A 195 33.09 -15.77 30.67
N VAL A 196 32.20 -14.83 30.36
CA VAL A 196 30.83 -14.79 30.89
C VAL A 196 29.89 -14.38 29.76
N ASP A 197 28.86 -15.18 29.51
CA ASP A 197 27.86 -14.89 28.48
C ASP A 197 26.55 -15.66 28.75
N TYR A 198 25.58 -15.57 27.84
CA TYR A 198 24.38 -16.40 27.82
C TYR A 198 24.50 -17.54 26.80
N GLU A 199 23.95 -18.71 27.12
CA GLU A 199 23.94 -19.87 26.21
C GLU A 199 23.31 -19.55 24.84
N ASN A 200 22.25 -18.73 24.83
CA ASN A 200 21.48 -18.34 23.64
C ASN A 200 21.52 -16.84 23.34
N ARG A 201 22.71 -16.23 23.34
CA ARG A 201 22.92 -14.79 23.07
C ARG A 201 22.19 -14.27 21.83
N ASN A 202 22.34 -14.95 20.69
CA ASN A 202 21.74 -14.53 19.42
C ASN A 202 20.21 -14.40 19.50
N TRP A 203 19.54 -15.37 20.13
CA TRP A 203 18.08 -15.34 20.28
C TRP A 203 17.62 -14.16 21.13
N ARG A 204 18.42 -13.82 22.16
CA ARG A 204 18.10 -12.72 23.05
C ARG A 204 18.23 -11.36 22.37
N ILE A 205 19.30 -11.16 21.60
CA ILE A 205 19.48 -9.95 20.76
C ILE A 205 18.34 -9.84 19.76
N ILE A 206 17.97 -10.93 19.07
CA ILE A 206 16.82 -10.95 18.14
C ILE A 206 15.53 -10.54 18.85
N ARG A 207 15.29 -11.04 20.07
CA ARG A 207 14.11 -10.68 20.87
C ARG A 207 14.08 -9.18 21.23
N GLN A 208 15.23 -8.58 21.53
CA GLN A 208 15.35 -7.14 21.79
C GLN A 208 15.12 -6.31 20.52
N MET A 209 15.45 -6.85 19.35
CA MET A 209 15.24 -6.19 18.06
C MET A 209 13.81 -6.29 17.50
N VAL A 210 12.91 -7.06 18.13
CA VAL A 210 11.50 -7.19 17.70
C VAL A 210 10.81 -5.85 17.43
N PRO A 211 10.92 -4.82 18.29
CA PRO A 211 10.30 -3.51 18.04
C PRO A 211 10.84 -2.84 16.76
N VAL A 212 12.13 -2.98 16.47
CA VAL A 212 12.77 -2.44 15.25
C VAL A 212 12.24 -3.16 14.01
N PHE A 213 12.12 -4.50 14.07
CA PHE A 213 11.51 -5.27 12.99
C PHE A 213 10.06 -4.86 12.73
N LEU A 214 9.25 -4.73 13.78
CA LEU A 214 7.85 -4.30 13.67
C LEU A 214 7.72 -2.89 13.08
N LEU A 215 8.56 -1.95 13.52
CA LEU A 215 8.59 -0.59 12.98
C LEU A 215 8.97 -0.61 11.49
N SER A 216 9.97 -1.38 11.10
CA SER A 216 10.40 -1.50 9.71
C SER A 216 9.30 -2.06 8.81
N LEU A 217 8.58 -3.09 9.28
CA LEU A 217 7.45 -3.69 8.57
C LEU A 217 6.29 -2.70 8.43
N ALA A 218 6.00 -1.92 9.48
CA ALA A 218 4.98 -0.88 9.43
C ALA A 218 5.31 0.20 8.38
N CYS A 219 6.57 0.66 8.32
CA CYS A 219 7.01 1.63 7.31
C CYS A 219 6.82 1.09 5.88
N ILE A 220 7.20 -0.16 5.62
CA ILE A 220 7.01 -0.81 4.32
C ILE A 220 5.52 -0.90 3.98
N ALA A 221 4.68 -1.32 4.93
CA ALA A 221 3.23 -1.44 4.72
C ALA A 221 2.58 -0.09 4.38
N VAL A 222 2.95 0.98 5.08
CA VAL A 222 2.46 2.35 4.79
C VAL A 222 2.82 2.78 3.38
N ILE A 223 4.06 2.55 2.95
CA ILE A 223 4.53 2.94 1.60
C ILE A 223 3.77 2.16 0.53
N VAL A 224 3.63 0.84 0.68
CA VAL A 224 2.86 0.01 -0.25
C VAL A 224 1.40 0.50 -0.35
N LEU A 225 0.77 0.83 0.78
CA LEU A 225 -0.61 1.33 0.82
C LEU A 225 -0.75 2.69 0.12
N LEU A 226 0.18 3.62 0.38
CA LEU A 226 0.19 4.93 -0.26
C LEU A 226 0.37 4.80 -1.78
N SER A 227 1.31 3.96 -2.22
CA SER A 227 1.55 3.70 -3.64
C SER A 227 0.36 3.05 -4.34
N PHE A 228 -0.33 2.11 -3.66
CA PHE A 228 -1.55 1.52 -4.20
C PHE A 228 -2.67 2.57 -4.37
N ARG A 229 -2.85 3.44 -3.36
CA ARG A 229 -3.84 4.53 -3.43
C ARG A 229 -3.52 5.54 -4.53
N THR A 230 -2.27 5.98 -4.64
CA THR A 230 -1.87 6.93 -5.68
C THR A 230 -2.04 6.33 -7.07
N TYR A 231 -1.68 5.06 -7.28
CA TYR A 231 -1.91 4.37 -8.54
C TYR A 231 -3.39 4.34 -8.93
N LYS A 232 -4.27 3.92 -8.01
CA LYS A 232 -5.73 3.88 -8.26
C LYS A 232 -6.29 5.26 -8.59
N ASN A 233 -5.87 6.29 -7.86
CA ASN A 233 -6.29 7.66 -8.11
C ASN A 233 -5.81 8.17 -9.48
N TRP A 234 -4.56 7.88 -9.84
CA TRP A 234 -4.00 8.24 -11.14
C TRP A 234 -4.77 7.61 -12.30
N VAL A 235 -5.10 6.31 -12.21
CA VAL A 235 -5.90 5.63 -13.23
C VAL A 235 -7.28 6.27 -13.39
N ASN A 236 -7.96 6.61 -12.29
CA ASN A 236 -9.26 7.27 -12.34
C ASN A 236 -9.19 8.68 -12.94
N GLN A 237 -8.20 9.48 -12.54
CA GLN A 237 -7.95 10.80 -13.12
C GLN A 237 -7.67 10.72 -14.61
N ARG A 238 -6.90 9.71 -15.04
CA ARG A 238 -6.61 9.49 -16.46
C ARG A 238 -7.87 9.17 -17.26
N LYS A 239 -8.71 8.27 -16.76
CA LYS A 239 -10.00 7.94 -17.39
C LYS A 239 -10.88 9.19 -17.54
N LEU A 240 -10.96 10.01 -16.50
CA LEU A 240 -11.71 11.27 -16.55
C LEU A 240 -11.12 12.27 -17.55
N ALA A 241 -9.79 12.38 -17.61
CA ALA A 241 -9.11 13.23 -18.58
C ALA A 241 -9.36 12.77 -20.01
N ASP A 242 -9.22 11.48 -20.29
CA ASP A 242 -9.46 10.92 -21.63
C ASP A 242 -10.93 11.11 -22.05
N LEU A 243 -11.89 10.96 -21.12
CA LEU A 243 -13.31 11.29 -21.36
C LEU A 243 -13.52 12.77 -21.68
N LYS A 244 -12.89 13.69 -20.92
CA LYS A 244 -12.95 15.14 -21.19
C LYS A 244 -12.35 15.51 -22.55
N THR A 245 -11.22 14.90 -22.93
CA THR A 245 -10.59 15.16 -24.23
C THR A 245 -11.42 14.61 -25.37
N SER A 246 -11.97 13.39 -25.24
CA SER A 246 -12.89 12.81 -26.23
C SER A 246 -14.13 13.67 -26.40
N PHE A 247 -14.68 14.20 -25.31
CA PHE A 247 -15.79 15.15 -25.31
C PHE A 247 -15.49 16.40 -26.15
N LEU A 248 -14.40 17.11 -25.86
CA LEU A 248 -14.03 18.32 -26.58
C LEU A 248 -13.82 18.05 -28.08
N ASN A 249 -13.22 16.91 -28.43
CA ASN A 249 -13.01 16.53 -29.82
C ASN A 249 -14.33 16.27 -30.56
N HIS A 250 -15.28 15.57 -29.93
CA HIS A 250 -16.61 15.33 -30.52
C HIS A 250 -17.43 16.62 -30.66
N MET A 251 -17.44 17.47 -29.64
CA MET A 251 -18.09 18.79 -29.72
C MET A 251 -17.55 19.60 -30.89
N ARG A 252 -16.22 19.68 -31.03
CA ARG A 252 -15.58 20.41 -32.12
C ARG A 252 -16.06 19.90 -33.48
N HIS A 253 -16.15 18.59 -33.67
CA HIS A 253 -16.63 18.02 -34.93
C HIS A 253 -18.10 18.38 -35.19
N GLU A 254 -18.98 18.16 -34.22
CA GLU A 254 -20.41 18.45 -34.34
C GLU A 254 -20.71 19.94 -34.50
N PHE A 255 -19.87 20.84 -33.98
CA PHE A 255 -20.02 22.29 -34.14
C PHE A 255 -19.45 22.78 -35.47
N ASN A 256 -18.35 22.19 -35.94
CA ASN A 256 -17.73 22.59 -37.20
C ASN A 256 -18.66 22.33 -38.40
N THR A 257 -19.40 21.22 -38.44
CA THR A 257 -20.31 20.93 -39.58
C THR A 257 -21.38 22.01 -39.82
N PRO A 258 -22.22 22.41 -38.83
CA PRO A 258 -23.18 23.49 -39.03
C PRO A 258 -22.49 24.84 -39.27
N LEU A 259 -21.37 25.10 -38.60
CA LEU A 259 -20.61 26.35 -38.78
C LEU A 259 -20.06 26.50 -40.21
N THR A 260 -19.44 25.45 -40.76
CA THR A 260 -18.99 25.42 -42.16
C THR A 260 -20.16 25.62 -43.12
N THR A 261 -21.30 24.98 -42.86
CA THR A 261 -22.50 25.14 -43.70
C THR A 261 -23.03 26.58 -43.68
N ILE A 262 -23.04 27.23 -42.51
CA ILE A 262 -23.41 28.66 -42.36
C ILE A 262 -22.43 29.52 -43.15
N LEU A 263 -21.12 29.30 -42.98
CA LEU A 263 -20.09 30.08 -43.65
C LEU A 263 -20.18 29.96 -45.17
N VAL A 264 -20.36 28.74 -45.71
CA VAL A 264 -20.52 28.53 -47.16
C VAL A 264 -21.79 29.22 -47.67
N SER A 265 -22.92 29.04 -46.98
CA SER A 265 -24.19 29.66 -47.39
C SER A 265 -24.13 31.19 -47.35
N ALA A 266 -23.50 31.74 -46.31
CA ALA A 266 -23.26 33.17 -46.18
C ALA A 266 -22.30 33.70 -47.25
N HIS A 267 -21.24 32.94 -47.58
CA HIS A 267 -20.31 33.31 -48.64
C HIS A 267 -21.01 33.37 -50.00
N SER A 268 -21.84 32.38 -50.33
CA SER A 268 -22.66 32.39 -51.55
C SER A 268 -23.65 33.56 -51.61
N LEU A 269 -24.19 33.99 -50.48
CA LEU A 269 -25.07 35.16 -50.41
C LEU A 269 -24.33 36.50 -50.59
N ILE A 270 -23.04 36.57 -50.25
CA ILE A 270 -22.21 37.78 -50.32
C ILE A 270 -21.48 37.90 -51.67
N ASP A 271 -21.16 36.76 -52.29
CA ASP A 271 -20.41 36.70 -53.54
C ASP A 271 -21.17 37.38 -54.68
N ARG A 272 -20.59 38.47 -55.21
CA ARG A 272 -21.20 39.31 -56.23
C ARG A 272 -21.15 38.70 -57.63
N ASP A 273 -20.26 37.73 -57.85
CA ASP A 273 -20.15 37.00 -59.12
C ASP A 273 -21.20 35.88 -59.22
N THR A 274 -21.77 35.47 -58.10
CA THR A 274 -22.86 34.47 -58.04
C THR A 274 -24.22 35.15 -58.28
N ARG A 275 -24.80 34.95 -59.47
CA ARG A 275 -26.18 35.40 -59.77
C ARG A 275 -27.21 34.45 -59.15
N LEU A 276 -27.67 34.77 -57.94
CA LEU A 276 -28.75 34.06 -57.26
C LEU A 276 -30.12 34.66 -57.59
N ASP A 277 -31.14 33.82 -57.77
CA ASP A 277 -32.53 34.27 -57.79
C ASP A 277 -33.11 34.48 -56.38
N ASN A 278 -34.30 35.11 -56.28
CA ASN A 278 -34.94 35.34 -54.98
C ASN A 278 -35.28 34.04 -54.22
N LYS A 279 -35.52 32.92 -54.91
CA LYS A 279 -35.82 31.63 -54.28
C LYS A 279 -34.56 31.02 -53.67
N GLU A 280 -33.43 31.10 -54.36
CA GLU A 280 -32.11 30.63 -53.91
C GLU A 280 -31.63 31.43 -52.69
N VAL A 281 -31.81 32.75 -52.71
CA VAL A 281 -31.51 33.62 -51.56
C VAL A 281 -32.31 33.19 -50.33
N VAL A 282 -33.62 32.97 -50.48
CA VAL A 282 -34.49 32.51 -49.39
C VAL A 282 -34.10 31.09 -48.93
N GLN A 283 -33.70 30.20 -49.84
CA GLN A 283 -33.23 28.86 -49.49
C GLN A 283 -31.93 28.90 -48.67
N LEU A 284 -30.93 29.69 -49.09
CA LEU A 284 -29.69 29.87 -48.35
C LEU A 284 -29.95 30.50 -46.97
N GLY A 285 -30.84 31.50 -46.89
CA GLY A 285 -31.27 32.08 -45.61
C GLY A 285 -31.89 31.04 -44.68
N ARG A 286 -32.78 30.17 -45.19
CA ARG A 286 -33.34 29.05 -44.41
C ARG A 286 -32.29 28.03 -43.99
N ILE A 287 -31.27 27.79 -44.81
CA ILE A 287 -30.15 26.90 -44.43
C ILE A 287 -29.40 27.52 -43.24
N VAL A 288 -29.05 28.80 -43.32
CA VAL A 288 -28.36 29.52 -42.24
C VAL A 288 -29.17 29.48 -40.95
N GLU A 289 -30.45 29.84 -41.00
CA GLU A 289 -31.36 29.83 -39.84
C GLU A 289 -31.43 28.44 -39.20
N ARG A 290 -31.61 27.39 -40.01
CA ARG A 290 -31.69 26.01 -39.53
C ARG A 290 -30.39 25.55 -38.85
N GLN A 291 -29.23 25.88 -39.41
CA GLN A 291 -27.95 25.50 -38.81
C GLN A 291 -27.63 26.33 -37.56
N ALA A 292 -28.01 27.60 -37.53
CA ALA A 292 -27.84 28.46 -36.35
C ALA A 292 -28.71 27.96 -35.18
N LYS A 293 -29.97 27.59 -35.45
CA LYS A 293 -30.85 26.96 -34.45
C LYS A 293 -30.25 25.65 -33.93
N ARG A 294 -29.74 24.80 -34.82
CA ARG A 294 -29.06 23.55 -34.44
C ARG A 294 -27.82 23.79 -33.55
N LEU A 295 -27.03 24.82 -33.84
CA LEU A 295 -25.86 25.17 -33.03
C LEU A 295 -26.27 25.67 -31.63
N ARG A 296 -27.36 26.46 -31.54
CA ARG A 296 -27.94 26.87 -30.25
C ARG A 296 -28.40 25.67 -29.44
N ASP A 297 -29.13 24.73 -30.05
CA ASP A 297 -29.61 23.53 -29.37
C ASP A 297 -28.44 22.67 -28.84
N TYR A 298 -27.35 22.59 -29.59
CA TYR A 298 -26.11 21.94 -29.14
C TYR A 298 -25.46 22.66 -27.95
N PHE A 299 -25.41 23.99 -27.98
CA PHE A 299 -24.89 24.79 -26.87
C PHE A 299 -25.73 24.62 -25.60
N GLU A 300 -27.06 24.65 -25.73
CA GLU A 300 -27.99 24.40 -24.62
C GLU A 300 -27.83 23.00 -24.02
N GLN A 301 -27.65 21.97 -24.85
CA GLN A 301 -27.38 20.60 -24.36
C GLN A 301 -26.07 20.54 -23.54
N VAL A 302 -25.02 21.22 -23.98
CA VAL A 302 -23.75 21.26 -23.25
C VAL A 302 -23.90 22.05 -21.95
N MET A 303 -24.44 23.26 -22.01
CA MET A 303 -24.66 24.09 -20.81
C MET A 303 -25.56 23.40 -19.80
N GLY A 304 -26.62 22.74 -20.25
CA GLY A 304 -27.47 21.90 -19.41
C GLY A 304 -26.67 20.84 -18.68
N SER A 305 -25.81 20.09 -19.40
CA SER A 305 -24.98 19.04 -18.78
C SER A 305 -23.96 19.56 -17.76
N VAL A 306 -23.42 20.77 -17.96
CA VAL A 306 -22.47 21.41 -17.03
C VAL A 306 -23.19 22.01 -15.82
N ALA A 307 -24.28 22.75 -16.04
CA ALA A 307 -25.07 23.34 -14.96
C ALA A 307 -25.64 22.27 -14.02
N LEU A 308 -26.02 21.10 -14.55
CA LEU A 308 -26.48 19.99 -13.74
C LEU A 308 -25.38 19.33 -12.90
N GLN A 309 -24.09 19.65 -13.09
CA GLN A 309 -23.04 19.21 -12.17
C GLN A 309 -22.92 20.14 -10.96
N GLU A 310 -23.20 21.43 -11.13
CA GLU A 310 -22.97 22.47 -10.12
C GLU A 310 -24.22 22.85 -9.31
N GLN A 311 -25.43 22.69 -9.88
CA GLN A 311 -26.67 23.09 -9.22
C GLN A 311 -27.23 22.02 -8.26
N GLN A 312 -27.77 22.47 -7.13
CA GLN A 312 -28.62 21.64 -6.25
C GLN A 312 -30.05 21.64 -6.80
N ALA A 313 -30.73 20.49 -6.72
CA ALA A 313 -32.11 20.35 -7.18
C ALA A 313 -33.06 21.18 -6.30
N LYS A 314 -33.95 21.96 -6.91
CA LYS A 314 -35.00 22.70 -6.20
C LYS A 314 -36.21 21.80 -6.00
N ILE A 315 -36.09 20.90 -5.02
CA ILE A 315 -37.14 19.91 -4.73
C ILE A 315 -38.38 20.58 -4.13
N ILE A 316 -39.50 20.46 -4.84
CA ILE A 316 -40.84 20.84 -4.38
C ILE A 316 -41.76 19.62 -4.37
N GLN A 317 -42.92 19.71 -3.71
CA GLN A 317 -43.94 18.67 -3.74
C GLN A 317 -45.04 19.10 -4.71
N ALA A 318 -45.26 18.31 -5.77
CA ALA A 318 -46.20 18.65 -6.84
C ALA A 318 -47.14 17.47 -7.17
N PRO A 319 -48.41 17.74 -7.54
CA PRO A 319 -49.33 16.73 -8.10
C PRO A 319 -48.80 16.25 -9.46
N ILE A 320 -48.40 14.98 -9.52
CA ILE A 320 -47.67 14.45 -10.68
C ILE A 320 -48.54 14.38 -11.92
N ASP A 321 -49.83 14.05 -11.78
CA ASP A 321 -50.70 13.89 -12.95
C ASP A 321 -51.02 15.25 -13.57
N LEU A 322 -51.26 16.28 -12.74
CA LEU A 322 -51.44 17.65 -13.21
C LEU A 322 -50.17 18.16 -13.92
N LEU A 323 -49.02 18.04 -13.27
CA LEU A 323 -47.74 18.50 -13.83
C LEU A 323 -47.40 17.78 -15.15
N THR A 324 -47.64 16.46 -15.22
CA THR A 324 -47.40 15.69 -16.45
C THR A 324 -48.26 16.21 -17.60
N ARG A 325 -49.54 16.53 -17.35
CA ARG A 325 -50.44 17.07 -18.37
C ARG A 325 -49.97 18.42 -18.91
N GLU A 326 -49.62 19.35 -18.01
CA GLU A 326 -49.12 20.68 -18.40
C GLU A 326 -47.87 20.57 -19.27
N ILE A 327 -46.93 19.70 -18.90
CA ILE A 327 -45.72 19.46 -19.68
C ILE A 327 -46.06 18.84 -21.03
N LEU A 328 -46.94 17.83 -21.07
CA LEU A 328 -47.33 17.19 -22.32
C LEU A 328 -48.05 18.14 -23.28
N ASP A 329 -48.87 19.06 -22.78
CA ASP A 329 -49.51 20.09 -23.59
C ASP A 329 -48.48 21.05 -24.19
N GLU A 330 -47.49 21.49 -23.41
CA GLU A 330 -46.38 22.31 -23.91
C GLU A 330 -45.58 21.57 -24.99
N LEU A 331 -45.23 20.31 -24.74
CA LEU A 331 -44.44 19.51 -25.68
C LEU A 331 -45.24 19.18 -26.96
N CYS A 332 -46.55 18.94 -26.86
CA CYS A 332 -47.42 18.76 -28.02
C CYS A 332 -47.41 19.99 -28.94
N LEU A 333 -47.43 21.20 -28.35
CA LEU A 333 -47.32 22.46 -29.09
C LEU A 333 -45.93 22.61 -29.72
N ARG A 334 -44.87 22.33 -28.96
CA ARG A 334 -43.47 22.44 -29.40
C ARG A 334 -43.17 21.55 -30.61
N TYR A 335 -43.65 20.31 -30.58
CA TYR A 335 -43.43 19.32 -31.65
C TYR A 335 -44.50 19.34 -32.74
N GLN A 336 -45.36 20.36 -32.80
CA GLN A 336 -46.32 20.62 -33.88
C GLN A 336 -47.17 19.40 -34.31
N ARG A 337 -47.51 18.50 -33.39
CA ARG A 337 -48.23 17.24 -33.67
C ARG A 337 -47.50 16.28 -34.62
N GLU A 338 -46.17 16.30 -34.67
CA GLU A 338 -45.36 15.27 -35.34
C GLU A 338 -45.55 13.86 -34.73
N VAL A 339 -46.17 13.79 -33.55
CA VAL A 339 -46.37 12.57 -32.77
C VAL A 339 -47.73 12.60 -32.06
N GLU A 340 -48.36 11.42 -31.98
CA GLU A 340 -49.54 11.21 -31.14
C GLU A 340 -49.10 10.76 -29.75
N ILE A 341 -49.40 11.57 -28.74
CA ILE A 341 -49.06 11.26 -27.35
C ILE A 341 -50.34 10.83 -26.62
N ALA A 342 -50.33 9.61 -26.10
CA ALA A 342 -51.38 9.10 -25.22
C ALA A 342 -50.87 9.09 -23.78
N TYR A 343 -51.62 9.68 -22.85
CA TYR A 343 -51.29 9.73 -21.43
C TYR A 343 -52.33 8.99 -20.59
N ILE A 344 -51.87 8.06 -19.76
CA ILE A 344 -52.68 7.27 -18.83
C ILE A 344 -52.22 7.64 -17.40
N PRO A 345 -53.02 8.46 -16.66
CA PRO A 345 -52.67 8.90 -15.31
C PRO A 345 -52.87 7.77 -14.27
N LEU A 346 -52.48 8.04 -13.02
CA LEU A 346 -52.88 7.20 -11.89
C LEU A 346 -54.39 7.34 -11.61
N GLU A 347 -54.97 6.37 -10.91
CA GLU A 347 -56.37 6.49 -10.43
C GLU A 347 -56.55 7.61 -9.40
N LYS A 348 -55.46 7.94 -8.67
CA LYS A 348 -55.41 9.06 -7.73
C LYS A 348 -54.11 9.82 -7.94
N ASP A 349 -54.23 11.14 -8.04
CA ASP A 349 -53.08 12.01 -8.25
C ASP A 349 -52.14 11.92 -7.04
N LEU A 350 -50.88 11.62 -7.34
CA LEU A 350 -49.84 11.40 -6.36
C LEU A 350 -49.00 12.68 -6.21
N LEU A 351 -48.84 13.13 -4.97
CA LEU A 351 -47.88 14.18 -4.66
C LEU A 351 -46.47 13.60 -4.64
N ILE A 352 -45.64 13.99 -5.60
CA ILE A 352 -44.23 13.56 -5.69
C ILE A 352 -43.30 14.73 -5.35
N ARG A 353 -42.21 14.44 -4.66
CA ARG A 353 -41.13 15.39 -4.42
C ARG A 353 -40.16 15.37 -5.61
N LEU A 354 -40.09 16.46 -6.36
CA LEU A 354 -39.25 16.57 -7.56
C LEU A 354 -38.83 18.02 -7.82
N ASP A 355 -37.91 18.20 -8.76
CA ASP A 355 -37.62 19.48 -9.39
C ASP A 355 -38.37 19.53 -10.73
N GLU A 356 -39.27 20.50 -10.90
CA GLU A 356 -40.12 20.62 -12.09
C GLU A 356 -39.29 20.77 -13.37
N GLY A 357 -38.18 21.51 -13.31
CA GLY A 357 -37.28 21.71 -14.44
C GLY A 357 -36.56 20.43 -14.84
N TYR A 358 -36.12 19.63 -13.86
CA TYR A 358 -35.56 18.31 -14.12
C TYR A 358 -36.60 17.36 -14.72
N TYR A 359 -37.83 17.37 -14.19
CA TYR A 359 -38.90 16.51 -14.68
C TYR A 359 -39.32 16.88 -16.12
N PHE A 360 -39.49 18.16 -16.40
CA PHE A 360 -39.70 18.70 -17.75
C PHE A 360 -38.62 18.21 -18.71
N SER A 361 -37.36 18.39 -18.31
CA SER A 361 -36.22 18.05 -19.16
C SER A 361 -36.10 16.54 -19.39
N ILE A 362 -36.47 15.71 -18.41
CA ILE A 362 -36.54 14.25 -18.59
C ILE A 362 -37.56 13.90 -19.67
N LEU A 363 -38.77 14.42 -19.57
CA LEU A 363 -39.84 14.14 -20.53
C LEU A 363 -39.50 14.67 -21.92
N ASP A 364 -39.00 15.90 -22.03
CA ASP A 364 -38.60 16.49 -23.31
C ASP A 364 -37.51 15.66 -24.00
N ASN A 365 -36.49 15.21 -23.26
CA ASN A 365 -35.44 14.36 -23.84
C ASN A 365 -35.95 12.99 -24.31
N LEU A 366 -36.82 12.33 -23.54
CA LEU A 366 -37.37 11.03 -23.91
C LEU A 366 -38.31 11.15 -25.12
N ILE A 367 -39.18 12.16 -25.14
CA ILE A 367 -40.11 12.43 -26.25
C ILE A 367 -39.34 12.84 -27.51
N SER A 368 -38.37 13.75 -27.39
CA SER A 368 -37.51 14.16 -28.50
C SER A 368 -36.79 12.96 -29.14
N ASN A 369 -36.25 12.06 -28.31
CA ASN A 369 -35.61 10.83 -28.81
C ASN A 369 -36.61 9.91 -29.51
N ALA A 370 -37.80 9.73 -28.95
CA ALA A 370 -38.88 8.94 -29.54
C ALA A 370 -39.40 9.52 -30.86
N ILE A 371 -39.30 10.84 -31.10
CA ILE A 371 -39.65 11.44 -32.40
C ILE A 371 -38.51 11.29 -33.40
N LYS A 372 -37.27 11.51 -32.95
CA LYS A 372 -36.08 11.60 -33.79
C LYS A 372 -35.61 10.25 -34.34
N PHE A 373 -35.66 9.22 -33.52
CA PHE A 373 -35.20 7.86 -33.87
C PHE A 373 -36.33 6.95 -34.37
N ASN A 374 -37.51 7.53 -34.60
CA ASN A 374 -38.67 6.85 -35.10
C ASN A 374 -38.93 7.24 -36.56
N ASP A 375 -38.91 6.23 -37.43
CA ASP A 375 -39.17 6.37 -38.86
C ASP A 375 -40.56 5.84 -39.25
N HIS A 376 -41.41 5.51 -38.26
CA HIS A 376 -42.78 5.08 -38.49
C HIS A 376 -43.62 6.24 -39.05
N PRO A 377 -44.48 6.02 -40.06
CA PRO A 377 -45.28 7.08 -40.69
C PRO A 377 -46.26 7.75 -39.71
N ARG A 378 -46.70 7.00 -38.70
CA ARG A 378 -47.52 7.49 -37.58
C ARG A 378 -46.78 7.27 -36.27
N LYS A 379 -46.07 8.29 -35.79
CA LYS A 379 -45.31 8.20 -34.54
C LYS A 379 -46.28 8.23 -33.38
N THR A 380 -46.16 7.27 -32.46
CA THR A 380 -46.99 7.20 -31.26
C THR A 380 -46.10 7.07 -30.03
N ILE A 381 -46.40 7.84 -29.01
CA ILE A 381 -45.79 7.71 -27.69
C ILE A 381 -46.90 7.48 -26.67
N ARG A 382 -46.72 6.48 -25.81
CA ARG A 382 -47.62 6.23 -24.68
C ARG A 382 -46.87 6.49 -23.38
N LEU A 383 -47.41 7.39 -22.56
CA LEU A 383 -46.97 7.61 -21.20
C LEU A 383 -48.01 7.00 -20.26
N SER A 384 -47.58 6.14 -19.34
CA SER A 384 -48.47 5.55 -18.34
C SER A 384 -47.82 5.48 -16.97
N TRP A 385 -48.61 5.73 -15.94
CA TRP A 385 -48.20 5.50 -14.57
C TRP A 385 -48.75 4.18 -14.06
N GLU A 386 -47.89 3.41 -13.39
CA GLU A 386 -48.27 2.19 -12.69
C GLU A 386 -47.80 2.25 -11.25
N GLN A 387 -48.67 1.84 -10.32
CA GLN A 387 -48.29 1.58 -8.95
C GLN A 387 -48.05 0.07 -8.77
N LYS A 388 -46.84 -0.29 -8.30
CA LYS A 388 -46.50 -1.66 -7.91
C LYS A 388 -45.98 -1.67 -6.48
N ALA A 389 -46.82 -2.10 -5.54
CA ALA A 389 -46.55 -2.06 -4.11
C ALA A 389 -46.17 -0.63 -3.65
N GLU A 390 -44.96 -0.44 -3.11
CA GLU A 390 -44.45 0.87 -2.64
C GLU A 390 -43.67 1.67 -3.69
N LYS A 391 -43.66 1.21 -4.95
CA LYS A 391 -42.96 1.88 -6.04
C LYS A 391 -43.94 2.39 -7.08
N TYR A 392 -43.69 3.60 -7.56
CA TYR A 392 -44.37 4.15 -8.73
C TYR A 392 -43.46 4.01 -9.94
N CYS A 393 -44.05 3.67 -11.08
CA CYS A 393 -43.34 3.47 -12.33
C CYS A 393 -43.99 4.35 -13.41
N LEU A 394 -43.24 5.30 -13.94
CA LEU A 394 -43.59 5.99 -15.17
C LEU A 394 -43.02 5.19 -16.35
N LYS A 395 -43.89 4.76 -17.26
CA LYS A 395 -43.52 4.13 -18.52
C LYS A 395 -43.64 5.14 -19.65
N VAL A 396 -42.62 5.21 -20.49
CA VAL A 396 -42.62 5.97 -21.74
C VAL A 396 -42.32 5.00 -22.88
N GLU A 397 -43.33 4.71 -23.69
CA GLU A 397 -43.29 3.72 -24.76
C GLU A 397 -43.35 4.41 -26.12
N ASP A 398 -42.46 4.05 -27.04
CA ASP A 398 -42.51 4.47 -28.45
C ASP A 398 -42.72 3.28 -29.39
N ASN A 399 -43.14 3.57 -30.62
CA ASN A 399 -43.29 2.60 -31.72
C ASN A 399 -42.16 2.68 -32.77
N GLY A 400 -40.98 3.12 -32.36
CA GLY A 400 -39.82 3.28 -33.23
C GLY A 400 -39.10 1.96 -33.54
N ARG A 401 -37.81 2.07 -33.87
CA ARG A 401 -36.96 0.93 -34.26
C ARG A 401 -36.42 0.09 -33.09
N GLY A 402 -36.60 0.55 -31.86
CA GLY A 402 -36.00 -0.04 -30.66
C GLY A 402 -34.49 0.17 -30.55
N ILE A 403 -33.88 -0.54 -29.59
CA ILE A 403 -32.48 -0.39 -29.20
C ILE A 403 -31.74 -1.74 -29.31
N ASP A 404 -30.51 -1.72 -29.82
CA ASP A 404 -29.64 -2.90 -29.83
C ASP A 404 -29.34 -3.32 -28.38
N SER A 405 -29.47 -4.62 -28.10
CA SER A 405 -29.14 -5.22 -26.81
C SER A 405 -27.74 -4.86 -26.29
N SER A 406 -26.75 -4.69 -27.18
CA SER A 406 -25.38 -4.32 -26.79
C SER A 406 -25.28 -2.91 -26.20
N ASP A 407 -26.24 -2.04 -26.53
CA ASP A 407 -26.14 -0.61 -26.27
C ASP A 407 -26.89 -0.19 -24.99
N LYS A 408 -27.78 -1.04 -24.46
CA LYS A 408 -28.69 -0.71 -23.35
C LYS A 408 -28.00 -0.17 -22.10
N ASN A 409 -26.83 -0.72 -21.74
CA ASN A 409 -26.08 -0.29 -20.56
C ASN A 409 -25.23 0.97 -20.82
N THR A 410 -24.83 1.21 -22.06
CA THR A 410 -23.94 2.31 -22.43
C THR A 410 -24.69 3.56 -22.91
N LEU A 411 -25.98 3.47 -23.22
CA LEU A 411 -26.80 4.60 -23.69
C LEU A 411 -26.91 5.76 -22.70
N PHE A 412 -26.73 5.51 -21.41
CA PHE A 412 -26.72 6.54 -20.37
C PHE A 412 -25.34 7.15 -20.14
N THR A 413 -24.32 6.73 -20.89
CA THR A 413 -22.99 7.33 -20.81
C THR A 413 -22.93 8.59 -21.67
N ALA A 414 -22.30 9.64 -21.17
CA ALA A 414 -22.17 10.90 -21.90
C ALA A 414 -21.49 10.67 -23.25
N PHE A 415 -22.03 11.31 -24.30
CA PHE A 415 -21.54 11.27 -25.69
C PHE A 415 -21.68 9.94 -26.41
N TYR A 416 -22.24 8.93 -25.75
CA TYR A 416 -22.48 7.67 -26.39
C TYR A 416 -23.65 7.79 -27.38
N ARG A 417 -23.43 7.21 -28.56
CA ARG A 417 -24.38 7.15 -29.65
C ARG A 417 -24.56 5.69 -30.03
N GLY A 418 -25.75 5.15 -29.79
CA GLY A 418 -26.07 3.76 -30.15
C GLY A 418 -25.94 3.55 -31.66
N LYS A 419 -25.72 2.29 -32.06
CA LYS A 419 -25.56 1.91 -33.49
C LYS A 419 -26.75 2.34 -34.33
N SER A 420 -27.94 2.33 -33.74
CA SER A 420 -29.19 2.77 -34.37
C SER A 420 -29.26 4.29 -34.61
N SER A 421 -28.28 5.09 -34.17
CA SER A 421 -28.28 6.55 -34.32
C SER A 421 -27.50 7.07 -35.54
N VAL A 422 -26.94 6.19 -36.38
CA VAL A 422 -26.15 6.55 -37.56
C VAL A 422 -26.98 7.45 -38.50
N GLY A 423 -26.40 8.59 -38.90
CA GLY A 423 -27.04 9.56 -39.80
C GLY A 423 -28.03 10.54 -39.15
N LYS A 424 -28.42 10.36 -37.87
CA LYS A 424 -29.27 11.33 -37.16
C LYS A 424 -28.39 12.34 -36.39
N PRO A 425 -28.72 13.64 -36.36
CA PRO A 425 -27.88 14.67 -35.71
C PRO A 425 -27.90 14.55 -34.17
N GLY A 426 -26.82 14.81 -33.42
CA GLY A 426 -26.91 14.89 -31.94
C GLY A 426 -25.62 14.58 -31.17
N LEU A 427 -25.47 15.20 -29.99
CA LEU A 427 -24.26 15.12 -29.15
C LEU A 427 -24.17 13.87 -28.26
N GLY A 428 -25.24 13.08 -28.12
CA GLY A 428 -25.26 11.93 -27.19
C GLY A 428 -25.35 12.33 -25.71
N LEU A 429 -25.84 13.54 -25.41
CA LEU A 429 -25.96 14.05 -24.04
C LEU A 429 -27.35 13.85 -23.42
N GLY A 430 -28.41 13.68 -24.23
CA GLY A 430 -29.78 13.69 -23.72
C GLY A 430 -30.08 12.59 -22.69
N LEU A 431 -29.75 11.33 -22.99
CA LEU A 431 -29.97 10.23 -22.04
C LEU A 431 -29.03 10.26 -20.83
N TYR A 432 -27.80 10.76 -21.00
CA TYR A 432 -26.90 11.02 -19.87
C TYR A 432 -27.49 12.08 -18.93
N TYR A 433 -28.07 13.13 -19.50
CA TYR A 433 -28.76 14.18 -18.75
C TYR A 433 -29.98 13.63 -18.02
N VAL A 434 -30.84 12.85 -18.69
CA VAL A 434 -31.96 12.12 -18.06
C VAL A 434 -31.48 11.31 -16.86
N LYS A 435 -30.42 10.50 -17.03
CA LYS A 435 -29.88 9.69 -15.95
C LYS A 435 -29.38 10.55 -14.78
N SER A 436 -28.70 11.65 -15.07
CA SER A 436 -28.17 12.59 -14.07
C SER A 436 -29.29 13.28 -13.27
N CYS A 437 -30.38 13.69 -13.94
CA CYS A 437 -31.57 14.22 -13.27
C CYS A 437 -32.20 13.17 -12.34
N LEU A 438 -32.40 11.95 -12.83
CA LEU A 438 -32.99 10.86 -12.06
C LEU A 438 -32.13 10.50 -10.84
N ASP A 439 -30.81 10.42 -10.99
CA ASP A 439 -29.90 10.14 -9.88
C ASP A 439 -29.96 11.23 -8.79
N ARG A 440 -30.16 12.51 -9.16
CA ARG A 440 -30.38 13.61 -8.21
C ARG A 440 -31.75 13.56 -7.52
N LEU A 441 -32.76 13.03 -8.20
CA LEU A 441 -34.09 12.79 -7.64
C LEU A 441 -34.16 11.48 -6.82
N GLY A 442 -33.12 10.66 -6.86
CA GLY A 442 -33.11 9.33 -6.23
C GLY A 442 -33.93 8.28 -7.00
N TRP A 443 -34.21 8.52 -8.29
CA TRP A 443 -35.02 7.66 -9.15
C TRP A 443 -34.11 6.77 -10.01
N THR A 444 -34.65 5.66 -10.49
CA THR A 444 -33.91 4.73 -11.38
C THR A 444 -34.60 4.57 -12.73
N ILE A 445 -33.84 4.22 -13.76
CA ILE A 445 -34.36 4.01 -15.11
C ILE A 445 -33.92 2.66 -15.67
N ARG A 446 -34.82 1.99 -16.37
CA ARG A 446 -34.58 0.74 -17.11
C ARG A 446 -35.13 0.89 -18.53
N ILE A 447 -34.48 0.22 -19.48
CA ILE A 447 -34.86 0.24 -20.90
C ILE A 447 -35.15 -1.17 -21.38
N GLU A 448 -36.25 -1.36 -22.09
CA GLU A 448 -36.57 -2.59 -22.82
C GLU A 448 -37.00 -2.26 -24.25
N ASN A 449 -36.94 -3.27 -25.13
CA ASN A 449 -37.54 -3.13 -26.46
C ASN A 449 -39.02 -3.49 -26.35
N ASN A 450 -39.86 -2.73 -27.04
CA ASN A 450 -41.28 -3.01 -27.13
C ASN A 450 -41.51 -4.24 -28.03
N LEU A 451 -42.38 -5.16 -27.62
CA LEU A 451 -42.71 -6.37 -28.36
C LEU A 451 -43.32 -6.05 -29.74
N SER A 452 -44.03 -4.93 -29.86
CA SER A 452 -44.60 -4.45 -31.13
C SER A 452 -43.62 -3.65 -32.00
N GLY A 453 -42.33 -3.57 -31.60
CA GLY A 453 -41.35 -2.63 -32.16
C GLY A 453 -41.33 -1.32 -31.39
N GLY A 454 -40.13 -0.82 -31.10
CA GLY A 454 -39.89 0.43 -30.35
C GLY A 454 -39.17 0.22 -29.02
N THR A 455 -39.21 1.24 -28.16
CA THR A 455 -38.53 1.26 -26.86
C THR A 455 -39.52 1.52 -25.73
N ILE A 456 -39.26 0.93 -24.57
CA ILE A 456 -39.95 1.24 -23.31
C ILE A 456 -38.91 1.72 -22.30
N PHE A 457 -39.06 2.95 -21.83
CA PHE A 457 -38.34 3.47 -20.68
C PHE A 457 -39.21 3.32 -19.43
N TYR A 458 -38.68 2.65 -18.40
CA TYR A 458 -39.31 2.53 -17.09
C TYR A 458 -38.55 3.40 -16.10
N ILE A 459 -39.21 4.39 -15.51
CA ILE A 459 -38.64 5.24 -14.47
C ILE A 459 -39.30 4.85 -13.15
N TYR A 460 -38.50 4.39 -12.20
CA TYR A 460 -38.98 3.96 -10.88
C TYR A 460 -38.69 5.01 -9.82
N MET A 461 -39.72 5.29 -9.04
CA MET A 461 -39.71 6.16 -7.86
C MET A 461 -39.99 5.33 -6.63
N ASP A 462 -39.13 5.47 -5.62
CA ASP A 462 -39.37 4.92 -4.30
C ASP A 462 -40.15 5.96 -3.48
N ASN A 463 -41.31 5.58 -2.95
CA ASN A 463 -42.21 6.47 -2.21
C ASN A 463 -41.61 6.96 -0.86
N GLY A 464 -40.38 6.57 -0.52
CA GLY A 464 -39.83 6.70 0.84
C GLY A 464 -38.37 7.13 1.01
N SER A 465 -37.63 7.60 -0.01
CA SER A 465 -36.18 7.87 0.20
C SER A 465 -35.63 9.12 -0.48
N PHE A 466 -35.77 10.27 0.18
CA PHE A 466 -34.62 11.18 0.29
C PHE A 466 -34.09 11.04 1.72
N ASN A 467 -33.24 10.03 1.90
CA ASN A 467 -32.53 9.83 3.14
C ASN A 467 -31.54 11.00 3.28
N SER A 468 -31.76 11.86 4.26
CA SER A 468 -30.85 12.93 4.66
C SER A 468 -29.52 12.31 5.13
N LYS A 469 -28.60 11.99 4.23
CA LYS A 469 -27.21 11.65 4.56
C LYS A 469 -26.29 11.68 3.34
N LYS A 470 -25.77 12.87 3.05
CA LYS A 470 -24.39 13.16 2.66
C LYS A 470 -24.23 14.68 2.43
N GLN A 471 -24.31 15.41 3.53
CA GLN A 471 -23.50 16.61 3.72
C GLN A 471 -22.56 16.21 4.86
N ASP A 472 -21.33 15.87 4.48
CA ASP A 472 -20.10 15.97 5.26
C ASP A 472 -18.92 15.86 4.26
#